data_AF-A0A5Q4EQC2-F1
#
_entry.id   AF-A0A5Q4EQC2-F1
#
_cell.length_a   1.000
_cell.length_b   1.000
_cell.length_c   1.000
_cell.angle_alpha   90.00
_cell.angle_beta   90.00
_cell.angle_gamma   90.00
#
_symmetry.space_group_name_H-M   'P 1'
#
loop_
_entity.id
_entity.type
_entity.pdbx_description
1 polymer ?
#
loop_
_entity_poly.entity_id
_entity_poly.type
_entity_poly.pdbx_seq_one_letter_code
_entity_poly.pdbx_strand_id
1 'polypeptide(L)'
;MIAAITIVALLTISLAAQAPPWWRSVDAADPTTITLAEDVERGVFNALHRSRPGGEAWTVSISAAQANAWLNVKMPRWLENRRISMPKRVAEIQAEFESSVVALGARLITDDGEHYVSATVTPTLGEDDSLWMVIAGAKAGRLDLPSGWTVSRLRDWLPPEVRDRESTQAVLNALAGLAPLFPDASVRLEDGRRVRLVEIRAEEGKLYITCITEAAPRRGE
;
A
#
# COMPACT_ATOMS: atom_id res chain seq x y z
N MET A 1 -38.88 2.36 18.64
CA MET A 1 -37.67 1.50 18.72
C MET A 1 -37.29 0.96 17.34
N ILE A 2 -38.19 0.27 16.62
CA ILE A 2 -37.93 -0.27 15.27
C ILE A 2 -37.49 0.80 14.27
N ALA A 3 -38.21 1.94 14.18
CA ALA A 3 -37.86 3.02 13.25
C ALA A 3 -36.46 3.63 13.50
N ALA A 4 -36.03 3.73 14.77
CA ALA A 4 -34.69 4.22 15.10
C ALA A 4 -33.59 3.24 14.69
N ILE A 5 -33.83 1.93 14.86
CA ILE A 5 -32.91 0.86 14.42
C ILE A 5 -32.79 0.87 12.88
N THR A 6 -33.90 1.05 12.16
CA THR A 6 -33.89 1.14 10.70
C THR A 6 -33.14 2.36 10.20
N ILE A 7 -33.34 3.54 10.81
CA ILE A 7 -32.61 4.77 10.43
C ILE A 7 -31.11 4.60 10.69
N VAL A 8 -30.72 4.05 11.84
CA VAL A 8 -29.30 3.79 12.14
C VAL A 8 -28.70 2.78 11.17
N ALA A 9 -29.42 1.71 10.83
CA ALA A 9 -28.96 0.73 9.85
C ALA A 9 -28.79 1.33 8.46
N LEU A 10 -29.78 2.12 7.98
CA LEU A 10 -29.71 2.81 6.69
C LEU A 10 -28.58 3.84 6.64
N LEU A 11 -28.36 4.59 7.71
CA LEU A 11 -27.24 5.52 7.83
C LEU A 11 -25.90 4.78 7.80
N THR A 12 -25.81 3.64 8.47
CA THR A 12 -24.59 2.83 8.53
C THR A 12 -24.26 2.23 7.15
N ILE A 13 -25.27 1.72 6.44
CA ILE A 13 -25.12 1.24 5.06
C ILE A 13 -24.70 2.39 4.13
N SER A 14 -25.35 3.55 4.25
CA SER A 14 -25.03 4.72 3.43
C SER A 14 -23.61 5.24 3.69
N LEU A 15 -23.16 5.27 4.94
CA LEU A 15 -21.81 5.71 5.28
C LEU A 15 -20.74 4.72 4.82
N ALA A 16 -21.04 3.42 4.82
CA ALA A 16 -20.14 2.40 4.30
C ALA A 16 -19.97 2.45 2.77
N ALA A 17 -20.98 2.94 2.05
CA ALA A 17 -20.93 3.14 0.60
C ALA A 17 -20.29 4.48 0.17
N GLN A 18 -20.05 5.40 1.11
CA GLN A 18 -19.44 6.69 0.81
C GLN A 18 -17.92 6.59 0.79
N ALA A 19 -17.30 7.18 -0.24
CA ALA A 19 -15.85 7.29 -0.32
C ALA A 19 -15.28 8.11 0.85
N PRO A 20 -14.09 7.77 1.37
CA PRO A 20 -13.38 8.60 2.34
C PRO A 20 -13.16 10.04 1.81
N PRO A 21 -13.06 11.06 2.69
CA PRO A 21 -12.93 12.46 2.25
C PRO A 21 -11.72 12.75 1.34
N TRP A 22 -10.63 11.98 1.51
CA TRP A 22 -9.41 12.07 0.71
C TRP A 22 -9.52 11.33 -0.64
N TRP A 23 -10.52 10.47 -0.84
CA TRP A 23 -10.64 9.66 -2.05
C TRP A 23 -10.89 10.54 -3.28
N ARG A 24 -10.09 10.36 -4.33
CA ARG A 24 -10.19 11.11 -5.59
C ARG A 24 -10.04 10.15 -6.75
N SER A 25 -11.14 9.68 -7.32
CA SER A 25 -11.08 8.63 -8.34
C SER A 25 -10.12 8.96 -9.48
N VAL A 26 -9.33 7.97 -9.86
CA VAL A 26 -8.32 8.05 -10.89
C VAL A 26 -8.78 7.25 -12.09
N ASP A 27 -8.81 7.89 -13.26
CA ASP A 27 -9.01 7.18 -14.52
C ASP A 27 -7.67 6.59 -14.99
N ALA A 28 -7.55 5.26 -14.95
CA ALA A 28 -6.36 4.54 -15.39
C ALA A 28 -6.15 4.58 -16.91
N ALA A 29 -7.18 4.94 -17.69
CA ALA A 29 -7.08 5.10 -19.14
C ALA A 29 -6.71 6.54 -19.57
N ASP A 30 -6.74 7.50 -18.64
CA ASP A 30 -6.35 8.89 -18.92
C ASP A 30 -4.83 8.96 -19.26
N PRO A 31 -4.45 9.53 -20.42
CA PRO A 31 -3.05 9.74 -20.78
C PRO A 31 -2.22 10.47 -19.72
N THR A 32 -2.82 11.38 -18.94
CA THR A 32 -2.11 12.10 -17.88
C THR A 32 -1.76 11.17 -16.70
N THR A 33 -2.69 10.31 -16.29
CA THR A 33 -2.46 9.27 -15.27
C THR A 33 -1.37 8.29 -15.73
N ILE A 34 -1.43 7.84 -16.99
CA ILE A 34 -0.45 6.91 -17.55
C ILE A 34 0.95 7.54 -17.52
N THR A 35 1.07 8.78 -17.97
CA THR A 35 2.35 9.51 -17.96
C THR A 35 2.90 9.63 -16.54
N LEU A 36 2.04 9.99 -15.56
CA LEU A 36 2.44 10.11 -14.16
C LEU A 36 2.94 8.78 -13.58
N ALA A 37 2.27 7.67 -13.91
CA ALA A 37 2.68 6.34 -13.49
C ALA A 37 4.04 5.92 -14.10
N GLU A 38 4.27 6.23 -15.38
CA GLU A 38 5.54 6.00 -16.05
C GLU A 38 6.68 6.83 -15.47
N ASP A 39 6.42 8.09 -15.13
CA ASP A 39 7.41 8.96 -14.52
C ASP A 39 7.83 8.48 -13.12
N VAL A 40 6.90 7.91 -12.34
CA VAL A 40 7.21 7.26 -11.06
C VAL A 40 8.11 6.05 -11.27
N GLU A 41 7.75 5.15 -12.18
CA GLU A 41 8.54 3.94 -12.48
C GLU A 41 9.95 4.31 -12.96
N ARG A 42 10.07 5.26 -13.89
CA ARG A 42 11.34 5.77 -14.39
C ARG A 42 12.15 6.46 -13.29
N GLY A 43 11.50 7.24 -12.44
CA GLY A 43 12.11 7.94 -11.31
C GLY A 43 12.72 6.97 -10.30
N VAL A 44 11.96 5.96 -9.88
CA VAL A 44 12.43 4.90 -8.97
C VAL A 44 13.56 4.10 -9.61
N PHE A 45 13.41 3.68 -10.86
CA PHE A 45 14.45 2.95 -11.58
C PHE A 45 15.77 3.73 -11.68
N ASN A 46 15.69 5.01 -12.08
CA ASN A 46 16.85 5.89 -12.16
C ASN A 46 17.49 6.13 -10.79
N ALA A 47 16.68 6.29 -9.73
CA ALA A 47 17.17 6.47 -8.38
C ALA A 47 17.94 5.23 -7.88
N LEU A 48 17.45 4.03 -8.18
CA LEU A 48 18.11 2.77 -7.82
C LEU A 48 19.44 2.59 -8.56
N HIS A 49 19.49 2.90 -9.85
CA HIS A 49 20.68 2.63 -10.68
C HIS A 49 21.75 3.73 -10.63
N ARG A 50 21.42 4.94 -10.16
CA ARG A 50 22.40 6.03 -10.03
C ARG A 50 23.60 5.58 -9.20
N SER A 51 24.80 5.78 -9.76
CA SER A 51 26.05 5.52 -9.06
C SER A 51 26.22 6.50 -7.90
N ARG A 52 26.48 5.97 -6.71
CA ARG A 52 26.72 6.73 -5.49
C ARG A 52 27.87 6.09 -4.72
N PRO A 53 28.68 6.86 -3.98
CA PRO A 53 29.57 6.33 -2.95
C PRO A 53 28.84 5.34 -2.03
N GLY A 54 29.52 4.24 -1.68
CA GLY A 54 28.95 3.24 -0.78
C GLY A 54 28.61 3.83 0.58
N GLY A 55 27.42 3.54 1.09
CA GLY A 55 26.94 4.03 2.39
C GLY A 55 26.36 5.44 2.40
N GLU A 56 26.39 6.19 1.30
CA GLU A 56 25.73 7.49 1.21
C GLU A 56 24.20 7.32 1.16
N ALA A 57 23.50 7.95 2.10
CA ALA A 57 22.04 7.95 2.15
C ALA A 57 21.45 8.88 1.08
N TRP A 58 20.39 8.42 0.44
CA TRP A 58 19.67 9.20 -0.56
C TRP A 58 18.17 9.01 -0.41
N THR A 59 17.43 10.09 -0.62
CA THR A 59 15.97 10.11 -0.44
C THR A 59 15.27 10.34 -1.77
N VAL A 60 14.21 9.58 -2.01
CA VAL A 60 13.21 9.87 -3.04
C VAL A 60 11.88 10.18 -2.35
N SER A 61 11.06 11.01 -2.99
CA SER A 61 9.71 11.31 -2.51
C SER A 61 8.69 10.96 -3.59
N ILE A 62 7.56 10.39 -3.18
CA ILE A 62 6.43 10.06 -4.06
C ILE A 62 5.19 10.75 -3.49
N SER A 63 4.50 11.57 -4.27
CA SER A 63 3.23 12.18 -3.84
C SER A 63 2.08 11.17 -3.87
N ALA A 64 0.98 11.45 -3.14
CA ALA A 64 -0.22 10.60 -3.20
C ALA A 64 -0.73 10.44 -4.65
N ALA A 65 -0.77 11.52 -5.43
CA ALA A 65 -1.16 11.46 -6.85
C ALA A 65 -0.26 10.54 -7.69
N GLN A 66 1.06 10.61 -7.47
CA GLN A 66 2.04 9.73 -8.13
C GLN A 66 1.85 8.26 -7.75
N ALA A 67 1.68 7.98 -6.46
CA ALA A 67 1.41 6.63 -5.97
C ALA A 67 0.11 6.09 -6.56
N ASN A 68 -0.97 6.89 -6.56
CA ASN A 68 -2.28 6.49 -7.07
C ASN A 68 -2.27 6.23 -8.58
N ALA A 69 -1.54 7.04 -9.35
CA ALA A 69 -1.35 6.77 -10.78
C ALA A 69 -0.64 5.42 -11.00
N TRP A 70 0.45 5.16 -10.26
CA TRP A 70 1.17 3.90 -10.38
C TRP A 70 0.33 2.69 -9.95
N LEU A 71 -0.39 2.79 -8.82
CA LEU A 71 -1.24 1.73 -8.27
C LEU A 71 -2.37 1.32 -9.22
N ASN A 72 -2.93 2.25 -10.00
CA ASN A 72 -4.05 1.93 -10.89
C ASN A 72 -3.61 1.60 -12.33
N VAL A 73 -2.45 2.08 -12.78
CA VAL A 73 -1.94 1.83 -14.15
C VAL A 73 -0.95 0.66 -14.21
N LYS A 74 0.03 0.61 -13.31
CA LYS A 74 1.20 -0.29 -13.41
C LYS A 74 1.09 -1.52 -12.52
N MET A 75 0.53 -1.37 -11.33
CA MET A 75 0.41 -2.47 -10.36
C MET A 75 -0.37 -3.69 -10.90
N PRO A 76 -1.50 -3.57 -11.63
CA PRO A 76 -2.20 -4.75 -12.15
C PRO A 76 -1.28 -5.61 -13.02
N ARG A 77 -0.56 -5.00 -13.96
CA ARG A 77 0.41 -5.67 -14.83
C ARG A 77 1.60 -6.23 -14.04
N TRP A 78 2.08 -5.51 -13.03
CA TRP A 78 3.15 -5.97 -12.16
C TRP A 78 2.75 -7.24 -11.37
N LEU A 79 1.52 -7.28 -10.86
CA LEU A 79 0.95 -8.45 -10.19
C LEU A 79 0.79 -9.63 -11.16
N GLU A 80 0.28 -9.39 -12.37
CA GLU A 80 0.16 -10.41 -13.43
C GLU A 80 1.49 -11.05 -13.79
N ASN A 81 2.55 -10.24 -13.95
CA ASN A 81 3.92 -10.75 -14.19
C ASN A 81 4.43 -11.66 -13.07
N ARG A 82 3.88 -11.51 -11.85
CA ARG A 82 4.16 -12.36 -10.68
C ARG A 82 3.16 -13.51 -10.52
N ARG A 83 2.27 -13.72 -11.50
CA ARG A 83 1.17 -14.71 -11.47
C ARG A 83 0.21 -14.48 -10.29
N ILE A 84 0.10 -13.24 -9.83
CA ILE A 84 -0.86 -12.81 -8.82
C ILE A 84 -1.96 -12.07 -9.56
N SER A 85 -3.19 -12.60 -9.55
CA SER A 85 -4.32 -11.87 -10.11
C SER A 85 -4.85 -10.85 -9.11
N MET A 86 -5.12 -9.64 -9.57
CA MET A 86 -5.93 -8.68 -8.84
C MET A 86 -7.32 -9.29 -8.56
N PRO A 87 -7.87 -9.17 -7.35
CA PRO A 87 -9.22 -9.66 -7.09
C PRO A 87 -10.21 -8.95 -8.02
N LYS A 88 -11.08 -9.70 -8.72
CA LYS A 88 -12.04 -9.15 -9.70
C LYS A 88 -12.96 -8.06 -9.14
N ARG A 89 -13.15 -8.04 -7.82
CA ARG A 89 -13.98 -7.07 -7.11
C ARG A 89 -13.25 -5.76 -6.84
N VAL A 90 -11.92 -5.71 -6.91
CA VAL A 90 -11.17 -4.46 -6.67
C VAL A 90 -11.13 -3.66 -7.96
N ALA A 91 -11.86 -2.55 -7.99
CA ALA A 91 -11.90 -1.65 -9.14
C ALA A 91 -10.82 -0.57 -9.08
N GLU A 92 -10.43 -0.15 -7.88
CA GLU A 92 -9.50 0.96 -7.70
C GLU A 92 -8.77 0.84 -6.36
N ILE A 93 -7.49 1.19 -6.32
CA ILE A 93 -6.71 1.28 -5.08
C ILE A 93 -6.16 2.70 -4.94
N GLN A 94 -6.25 3.27 -3.74
CA GLN A 94 -5.70 4.58 -3.43
C GLN A 94 -4.87 4.57 -2.17
N ALA A 95 -3.91 5.48 -2.13
CA ALA A 95 -3.06 5.83 -1.04
C ALA A 95 -3.15 7.34 -0.79
N GLU A 96 -3.19 7.72 0.47
CA GLU A 96 -3.04 9.08 0.96
C GLU A 96 -1.94 9.11 2.02
N PHE A 97 -1.15 10.17 2.05
CA PHE A 97 0.00 10.30 2.94
C PHE A 97 -0.27 11.42 3.94
N GLU A 98 -0.62 11.05 5.17
CA GLU A 98 -0.87 11.99 6.26
C GLU A 98 0.28 11.88 7.27
N SER A 99 0.52 12.95 8.05
CA SER A 99 1.65 13.04 8.99
C SER A 99 1.88 11.73 9.78
N SER A 100 2.94 10.99 9.42
CA SER A 100 3.38 9.68 9.95
C SER A 100 2.60 8.43 9.56
N VAL A 101 1.47 8.54 8.85
CA VAL A 101 0.65 7.38 8.46
C VAL A 101 0.39 7.34 6.95
N VAL A 102 0.25 6.12 6.43
CA VAL A 102 -0.22 5.89 5.07
C VAL A 102 -1.66 5.39 5.16
N ALA A 103 -2.62 6.15 4.64
CA ALA A 103 -3.96 5.62 4.43
C ALA A 103 -3.99 4.89 3.10
N LEU A 104 -4.37 3.62 3.12
CA LEU A 104 -4.62 2.81 1.93
C LEU A 104 -6.11 2.54 1.85
N GLY A 105 -6.67 2.49 0.65
CA GLY A 105 -8.02 1.99 0.48
C GLY A 105 -8.28 1.39 -0.88
N ALA A 106 -9.36 0.64 -0.96
CA ALA A 106 -9.81 -0.04 -2.15
C ALA A 106 -11.30 0.26 -2.38
N ARG A 107 -11.64 0.52 -3.65
CA ARG A 107 -13.02 0.55 -4.13
C ARG A 107 -13.38 -0.83 -4.62
N LEU A 108 -14.44 -1.40 -4.04
CA LEU A 108 -14.92 -2.74 -4.30
C LEU A 108 -16.24 -2.68 -5.06
N ILE A 109 -16.37 -3.50 -6.10
CA ILE A 109 -17.62 -3.73 -6.84
C ILE A 109 -18.15 -5.10 -6.45
N THR A 110 -19.36 -5.12 -5.90
CA THR A 110 -20.07 -6.33 -5.49
C THR A 110 -21.46 -6.37 -6.11
N ASP A 111 -22.17 -7.49 -5.93
CA ASP A 111 -23.55 -7.63 -6.41
C ASP A 111 -24.49 -6.62 -5.70
N ASP A 112 -24.13 -6.17 -4.50
CA ASP A 112 -24.88 -5.21 -3.68
C ASP A 112 -24.51 -3.74 -3.98
N GLY A 113 -23.53 -3.50 -4.86
CA GLY A 113 -23.09 -2.16 -5.27
C GLY A 113 -21.62 -1.85 -4.97
N GLU A 114 -21.31 -0.55 -4.92
CA GLU A 114 -19.96 -0.05 -4.66
C GLU A 114 -19.69 0.12 -3.15
N HIS A 115 -18.53 -0.34 -2.71
CA HIS A 115 -18.08 -0.22 -1.33
C HIS A 115 -16.66 0.32 -1.27
N TYR A 116 -16.34 1.05 -0.21
CA TYR A 116 -15.00 1.55 0.05
C TYR A 116 -14.48 0.92 1.33
N VAL A 117 -13.28 0.37 1.27
CA VAL A 117 -12.56 -0.08 2.47
C VAL A 117 -11.25 0.68 2.55
N SER A 118 -10.88 1.14 3.74
CA SER A 118 -9.60 1.81 3.95
C SER A 118 -8.97 1.41 5.27
N ALA A 119 -7.65 1.49 5.33
CA ALA A 119 -6.82 1.18 6.47
C ALA A 119 -5.71 2.22 6.58
N THR A 120 -5.46 2.72 7.77
CA THR A 120 -4.27 3.53 8.06
C THR A 120 -3.19 2.61 8.59
N VAL A 121 -2.02 2.65 8.00
CA VAL A 121 -0.85 1.84 8.37
C VAL A 121 0.33 2.74 8.72
N THR A 122 1.13 2.32 9.68
CA THR A 122 2.38 3.00 10.05
C THR A 122 3.55 2.15 9.58
N PRO A 123 4.35 2.62 8.60
CA PRO A 123 5.53 1.89 8.17
C PRO A 123 6.68 2.12 9.16
N THR A 124 7.31 1.05 9.63
CA THR A 124 8.45 1.13 10.56
C THR A 124 9.54 0.12 10.16
N LEU A 125 10.81 0.53 10.26
CA LEU A 125 11.94 -0.38 10.07
C LEU A 125 12.38 -0.97 11.41
N GLY A 126 12.58 -2.27 11.44
CA GLY A 126 13.19 -2.97 12.57
C GLY A 126 14.71 -2.78 12.62
N GLU A 127 15.31 -3.09 13.76
CA GLU A 127 16.78 -3.08 13.94
C GLU A 127 17.50 -4.10 13.04
N ASP A 128 16.77 -5.11 12.56
CA ASP A 128 17.22 -6.19 11.68
C ASP A 128 16.97 -5.90 10.18
N ASP A 129 16.73 -4.63 9.83
CA ASP A 129 16.39 -4.19 8.47
C ASP A 129 15.05 -4.74 7.94
N SER A 130 14.20 -5.30 8.81
CA SER A 130 12.86 -5.74 8.42
C SER A 130 11.89 -4.56 8.29
N LEU A 131 11.03 -4.57 7.26
CA LEU A 131 9.98 -3.58 7.09
C LEU A 131 8.67 -4.08 7.68
N TRP A 132 8.11 -3.33 8.62
CA TRP A 132 6.82 -3.55 9.24
C TRP A 132 5.80 -2.55 8.71
N MET A 133 4.56 -3.01 8.56
CA MET A 133 3.42 -2.15 8.20
C MET A 133 2.25 -2.51 9.10
N VAL A 134 2.17 -1.88 10.27
CA VAL A 134 1.15 -2.20 11.27
C VAL A 134 -0.08 -1.36 11.05
N ILE A 135 -1.26 -1.98 11.09
CA ILE A 135 -2.53 -1.28 10.97
C ILE A 135 -2.81 -0.47 12.24
N ALA A 136 -2.95 0.83 12.09
CA ALA A 136 -3.34 1.74 13.17
C ALA A 136 -4.86 1.88 13.28
N GLY A 137 -5.59 1.64 12.18
CA GLY A 137 -7.04 1.72 12.12
C GLY A 137 -7.58 1.31 10.75
N ALA A 138 -8.88 1.04 10.67
CA ALA A 138 -9.57 0.85 9.40
C ALA A 138 -10.95 1.49 9.40
N LYS A 139 -11.45 1.76 8.20
CA LYS A 139 -12.76 2.31 7.94
C LYS A 139 -13.46 1.54 6.83
N ALA A 140 -14.77 1.36 6.97
CA ALA A 140 -15.66 0.97 5.87
C ALA A 140 -16.41 2.23 5.41
N GLY A 141 -16.05 2.76 4.24
CA GLY A 141 -16.44 4.08 3.79
C GLY A 141 -16.05 5.15 4.81
N ARG A 142 -17.06 5.78 5.43
CA ARG A 142 -16.90 6.79 6.48
C ARG A 142 -17.06 6.25 7.91
N LEU A 143 -17.27 4.95 8.08
CA LEU A 143 -17.45 4.33 9.38
C LEU A 143 -16.10 3.84 9.92
N ASP A 144 -15.67 4.39 11.06
CA ASP A 144 -14.50 3.88 11.79
C ASP A 144 -14.81 2.49 12.35
N LEU A 145 -13.91 1.54 12.08
CA LEU A 145 -13.99 0.19 12.63
C LEU A 145 -13.24 0.16 13.98
N PRO A 146 -13.77 -0.52 15.01
CA PRO A 146 -13.06 -0.69 16.27
C PRO A 146 -11.67 -1.31 16.06
N SER A 147 -10.65 -0.76 16.70
CA SER A 147 -9.24 -1.17 16.53
C SER A 147 -8.98 -2.66 16.84
N GLY A 148 -9.74 -3.25 17.77
CA GLY A 148 -9.67 -4.68 18.07
C GLY A 148 -10.31 -5.59 17.00
N TRP A 149 -11.02 -5.04 16.00
CA TRP A 149 -11.72 -5.79 14.95
C TRP A 149 -10.96 -5.82 13.62
N THR A 150 -9.91 -5.02 13.49
CA THR A 150 -9.37 -4.57 12.21
C THR A 150 -8.84 -5.69 11.31
N VAL A 151 -8.03 -6.61 11.86
CA VAL A 151 -7.42 -7.68 11.03
C VAL A 151 -8.30 -8.93 10.94
N SER A 152 -8.95 -9.34 12.03
CA SER A 152 -9.79 -10.55 12.05
C SER A 152 -10.99 -10.43 11.12
N ARG A 153 -11.69 -9.28 11.10
CA ARG A 153 -12.79 -9.03 10.16
C ARG A 153 -12.32 -8.78 8.73
N LEU A 154 -11.13 -8.19 8.54
CA LEU A 154 -10.56 -8.03 7.20
C LEU A 154 -10.38 -9.39 6.54
N ARG A 155 -9.91 -10.39 7.29
CA ARG A 155 -9.84 -11.78 6.83
C ARG A 155 -11.22 -12.30 6.40
N ASP A 156 -12.27 -12.00 7.16
CA ASP A 156 -13.63 -12.46 6.86
C ASP A 156 -14.24 -11.80 5.61
N TRP A 157 -13.79 -10.61 5.24
CA TRP A 157 -14.22 -9.90 4.02
C TRP A 157 -13.47 -10.34 2.76
N LEU A 158 -12.30 -10.96 2.91
CA LEU A 158 -11.55 -11.47 1.77
C LEU A 158 -12.27 -12.69 1.16
N PRO A 159 -12.43 -12.76 -0.16
CA PRO A 159 -12.90 -13.96 -0.84
C PRO A 159 -12.05 -15.18 -0.46
N PRO A 160 -12.63 -16.39 -0.31
CA PRO A 160 -11.89 -17.59 0.10
C PRO A 160 -10.64 -17.86 -0.75
N GLU A 161 -10.72 -17.59 -2.06
CA GLU A 161 -9.64 -17.83 -3.02
C GLU A 161 -8.41 -16.94 -2.80
N VAL A 162 -8.62 -15.79 -2.15
CA VAL A 162 -7.55 -14.85 -1.77
C VAL A 162 -7.14 -15.14 -0.32
N ARG A 163 -8.12 -15.30 0.58
CA ARG A 163 -7.92 -15.52 2.01
C ARG A 163 -6.93 -16.63 2.32
N ASP A 164 -7.02 -17.76 1.64
CA ASP A 164 -6.24 -18.95 1.98
C ASP A 164 -4.87 -19.02 1.28
N ARG A 165 -4.48 -17.97 0.54
CA ARG A 165 -3.15 -17.89 -0.07
C ARG A 165 -2.10 -17.55 0.98
N GLU A 166 -0.94 -18.20 0.91
CA GLU A 166 0.21 -17.91 1.78
C GLU A 166 0.62 -16.44 1.73
N SER A 167 0.63 -15.84 0.53
CA SER A 167 0.93 -14.42 0.34
C SER A 167 -0.07 -13.50 1.04
N THR A 168 -1.36 -13.88 1.07
CA THR A 168 -2.39 -13.11 1.77
C THR A 168 -2.25 -13.27 3.29
N GLN A 169 -1.95 -14.48 3.78
CA GLN A 169 -1.68 -14.70 5.20
C GLN A 169 -0.45 -13.92 5.67
N ALA A 170 0.61 -13.84 4.87
CA ALA A 170 1.78 -13.03 5.16
C ALA A 170 1.42 -11.54 5.30
N VAL A 171 0.60 -11.00 4.39
CA VAL A 171 0.13 -9.60 4.47
C VAL A 171 -0.77 -9.38 5.70
N LEU A 172 -1.70 -10.29 5.99
CA LEU A 172 -2.57 -10.17 7.17
C LEU A 172 -1.76 -10.21 8.47
N ASN A 173 -0.76 -11.10 8.56
CA ASN A 173 0.15 -11.17 9.70
C ASN A 173 0.99 -9.89 9.82
N ALA A 174 1.44 -9.32 8.70
CA ALA A 174 2.16 -8.06 8.69
C ALA A 174 1.30 -6.89 9.20
N LEU A 175 0.07 -6.79 8.71
CA LEU A 175 -0.89 -5.79 9.16
C LEU A 175 -1.23 -5.93 10.66
N ALA A 176 -1.26 -7.16 11.17
CA ALA A 176 -1.45 -7.43 12.60
C ALA A 176 -0.20 -7.18 13.47
N GLY A 177 0.95 -6.85 12.88
CA GLY A 177 2.21 -6.74 13.61
C GLY A 177 2.73 -8.09 14.14
N LEU A 178 2.34 -9.21 13.53
CA LEU A 178 2.79 -10.55 13.92
C LEU A 178 4.03 -11.01 13.16
N ALA A 179 4.31 -10.40 11.99
CA ALA A 179 5.48 -10.66 11.16
C ALA A 179 5.85 -9.38 10.39
N PRO A 180 7.10 -9.21 9.94
CA PRO A 180 7.43 -8.13 9.04
C PRO A 180 6.77 -8.34 7.67
N LEU A 181 6.44 -7.25 6.98
CA LEU A 181 6.01 -7.31 5.58
C LEU A 181 7.15 -7.77 4.67
N PHE A 182 8.36 -7.28 4.94
CA PHE A 182 9.59 -7.77 4.32
C PHE A 182 10.62 -8.08 5.40
N PRO A 183 11.10 -9.33 5.52
CA PRO A 183 12.13 -9.68 6.49
C PRO A 183 13.48 -9.03 6.18
N ASP A 184 13.70 -8.63 4.93
CA ASP A 184 14.86 -7.86 4.49
C ASP A 184 14.38 -6.75 3.55
N ALA A 185 14.44 -5.50 4.01
CA ALA A 185 14.06 -4.32 3.23
C ALA A 185 15.17 -3.86 2.28
N SER A 186 15.76 -4.80 1.54
CA SER A 186 16.78 -4.52 0.55
C SER A 186 16.48 -5.15 -0.81
N VAL A 187 17.10 -4.59 -1.85
CA VAL A 187 17.03 -5.11 -3.21
C VAL A 187 18.43 -5.25 -3.76
N ARG A 188 18.71 -6.41 -4.38
CA ARG A 188 19.95 -6.64 -5.11
C ARG A 188 19.78 -6.19 -6.56
N LEU A 189 20.70 -5.35 -7.03
CA LEU A 189 20.74 -4.89 -8.41
C LEU A 189 21.53 -5.87 -9.29
N GLU A 190 21.33 -5.77 -10.61
CA GLU A 190 21.99 -6.65 -11.60
C GLU A 190 23.53 -6.51 -11.59
N ASP A 191 24.02 -5.32 -11.24
CA ASP A 191 25.46 -5.03 -11.10
C ASP A 191 26.07 -5.54 -9.77
N GLY A 192 25.28 -6.23 -8.96
CA GLY A 192 25.70 -6.83 -7.70
C GLY A 192 25.66 -5.90 -6.49
N ARG A 193 25.35 -4.60 -6.66
CA ARG A 193 25.09 -3.69 -5.53
C ARG A 193 23.83 -4.12 -4.77
N ARG A 194 23.77 -3.75 -3.49
CA ARG A 194 22.57 -3.90 -2.66
C ARG A 194 22.06 -2.52 -2.28
N VAL A 195 20.79 -2.25 -2.52
CA VAL A 195 20.12 -1.03 -2.04
C VAL A 195 19.29 -1.40 -0.84
N ARG A 196 19.53 -0.75 0.30
CA ARG A 196 18.84 -1.02 1.55
C ARG A 196 18.00 0.19 1.96
N LEU A 197 16.76 -0.06 2.33
CA LEU A 197 15.86 0.93 2.91
C LEU A 197 16.32 1.25 4.34
N VAL A 198 16.51 2.53 4.65
CA VAL A 198 16.95 3.00 5.98
C VAL A 198 15.96 3.95 6.65
N GLU A 199 15.06 4.55 5.89
CA GLU A 199 13.95 5.32 6.42
C GLU A 199 12.76 5.29 5.47
N ILE A 200 11.56 5.24 6.03
CA ILE A 200 10.30 5.46 5.32
C ILE A 200 9.41 6.34 6.18
N ARG A 201 8.94 7.45 5.64
CA ARG A 201 8.10 8.40 6.38
C ARG A 201 7.08 9.09 5.49
N ALA A 202 5.86 9.25 5.99
CA ALA A 202 4.80 10.01 5.33
C ALA A 202 4.71 11.42 5.93
N GLU A 203 4.83 12.45 5.11
CA GLU A 203 4.78 13.86 5.52
C GLU A 203 4.35 14.74 4.34
N GLU A 204 3.56 15.79 4.60
CA GLU A 204 3.17 16.79 3.58
C GLU A 204 2.57 16.20 2.28
N GLY A 205 1.73 15.15 2.38
CA GLY A 205 1.13 14.52 1.20
C GLY A 205 2.10 13.71 0.34
N LYS A 206 3.28 13.37 0.90
CA LYS A 206 4.34 12.61 0.23
C LYS A 206 4.84 11.47 1.12
N LEU A 207 5.27 10.40 0.46
CA LEU A 207 6.04 9.32 1.05
C LEU A 207 7.51 9.55 0.71
N TYR A 208 8.34 9.75 1.75
CA TYR A 208 9.78 9.84 1.65
C TYR A 208 10.37 8.46 1.93
N ILE A 209 11.25 8.02 1.03
CA ILE A 209 11.92 6.72 1.09
C ILE A 209 13.42 7.02 1.03
N THR A 210 14.12 6.75 2.12
CA THR A 210 15.57 6.95 2.21
C THR A 210 16.25 5.60 2.15
N CYS A 211 17.21 5.48 1.26
CA CYS A 211 17.98 4.26 1.04
C CYS A 211 19.47 4.55 1.13
N ILE A 212 20.26 3.51 1.36
CA ILE A 212 21.70 3.52 1.13
C ILE A 212 22.05 2.51 0.05
N THR A 213 23.16 2.74 -0.65
CA THR A 213 23.71 1.76 -1.59
C THR A 213 24.96 1.13 -1.01
N GLU A 214 24.93 -0.18 -0.81
CA GLU A 214 26.05 -1.00 -0.34
C GLU A 214 26.82 -1.51 -1.57
N ALA A 215 28.14 -1.35 -1.53
CA ALA A 215 29.01 -1.80 -2.60
C ALA A 215 28.90 -3.33 -2.78
N ALA A 216 29.03 -3.81 -4.01
CA ALA A 216 29.11 -5.24 -4.27
C ALA A 216 30.29 -5.82 -3.46
N PRO A 217 30.12 -6.97 -2.77
CA PRO A 217 31.24 -7.63 -2.12
C PRO A 217 32.34 -7.87 -3.16
N ARG A 218 33.58 -7.47 -2.85
CA ARG A 218 34.72 -7.72 -3.75
C ARG A 218 34.81 -9.24 -3.93
N ARG A 219 34.71 -9.73 -5.17
CA ARG A 219 35.02 -11.13 -5.49
C ARG A 219 36.50 -11.35 -5.15
N GLY A 220 36.81 -11.91 -3.98
CA GLY A 220 38.19 -12.31 -3.64
C GLY A 220 38.63 -12.19 -2.18
N GLU A 221 37.73 -12.20 -1.20
CA GLU A 221 38.09 -12.44 0.22
C GLU A 221 37.35 -13.67 0.75
#